data_AF-A0A7Z0DP50-F1
#
_entry.id   AF-A0A7Z0DP50-F1
#
_cell.length_a   1.000
_cell.length_b   1.000
_cell.length_c   1.000
_cell.angle_alpha   90.00
_cell.angle_beta   90.00
_cell.angle_gamma   90.00
#
_symmetry.space_group_name_H-M   'P 1'
#
loop_
_entity.id
_entity.type
_entity.pdbx_description
1 polymer ?
#
loop_
_entity_poly.entity_id
_entity_poly.type
_entity_poly.pdbx_seq_one_letter_code
_entity_poly.pdbx_strand_id
1 'polypeptide(L)'
;MTEGEKTRLIAWADEMRRVHDRLRKALRVTQKAIDAGDPAEPAARDLLLFCHGFCEALTGHHEGEDRELFPAIDRAHPELRETIRYLEQDHSMIGYLLGGLQAAVDQAATPEDLGKHLEGISAIMESHFRYEERKLLSVLDTLTLDAEVGEVFGPL
;
A
#
# COMPACT_ATOMS: atom_id res chain seq x y z
N MET A 1 24.79 -28.66 -13.79
CA MET A 1 25.14 -27.39 -13.11
C MET A 1 24.24 -26.33 -13.73
N THR A 2 23.19 -25.80 -13.09
CA THR A 2 23.03 -25.43 -11.68
C THR A 2 21.67 -25.84 -11.10
N GLU A 3 21.69 -26.77 -10.14
CA GLU A 3 20.59 -27.07 -9.19
C GLU A 3 20.47 -25.95 -8.14
N GLY A 4 20.25 -24.71 -8.58
CA GLY A 4 20.43 -23.51 -7.77
C GLY A 4 19.17 -22.73 -7.39
N GLU A 5 18.06 -22.88 -8.10
CA GLU A 5 16.80 -22.18 -7.78
C GLU A 5 15.92 -23.10 -6.94
N LYS A 6 16.33 -23.28 -5.67
CA LYS A 6 15.41 -23.76 -4.65
C LYS A 6 14.22 -22.81 -4.66
N THR A 7 13.05 -23.29 -5.05
CA THR A 7 11.75 -22.65 -4.82
C THR A 7 11.75 -22.12 -3.39
N ARG A 8 12.01 -20.81 -3.22
CA ARG A 8 11.96 -20.20 -1.90
C ARG A 8 10.50 -20.23 -1.52
N LEU A 9 10.17 -20.98 -0.47
CA LEU A 9 8.88 -20.85 0.18
C LEU A 9 8.81 -19.42 0.73
N ILE A 10 8.04 -18.57 0.04
CA ILE A 10 7.75 -17.22 0.49
C ILE A 10 6.65 -17.32 1.54
N ALA A 11 6.87 -16.74 2.71
CA ALA A 11 5.85 -16.62 3.74
C ALA A 11 4.97 -15.41 3.40
N TRP A 12 4.03 -15.59 2.47
CA TRP A 12 3.20 -14.50 1.93
C TRP A 12 2.46 -13.70 3.01
N ALA A 13 1.98 -14.37 4.06
CA ALA A 13 1.33 -13.72 5.21
C ALA A 13 2.28 -12.76 5.95
N ASP A 14 3.55 -13.16 6.14
CA ASP A 14 4.55 -12.32 6.81
C ASP A 14 4.96 -11.13 5.92
N GLU A 15 5.07 -11.33 4.60
CA GLU A 15 5.39 -10.24 3.68
C GLU A 15 4.24 -9.22 3.58
N MET A 16 2.97 -9.66 3.56
CA MET A 16 1.80 -8.76 3.64
C MET A 16 1.85 -7.88 4.92
N ARG A 17 2.10 -8.49 6.08
CA ARG A 17 2.23 -7.71 7.33
C ARG A 17 3.37 -6.69 7.26
N ARG A 18 4.53 -7.10 6.72
CA ARG A 18 5.69 -6.22 6.60
C ARG A 18 5.42 -5.04 5.68
N VAL A 19 4.76 -5.27 4.55
CA VAL A 19 4.46 -4.20 3.60
C VAL A 19 3.45 -3.21 4.19
N HIS A 20 2.40 -3.69 4.86
CA HIS A 20 1.45 -2.82 5.57
C HIS A 20 2.14 -2.00 6.67
N ASP A 21 3.05 -2.59 7.44
CA ASP A 21 3.78 -1.86 8.48
C ASP A 21 4.72 -0.80 7.91
N ARG A 22 5.35 -1.07 6.75
CA ARG A 22 6.15 -0.09 6.02
C ARG A 22 5.29 1.06 5.50
N LEU A 23 4.11 0.77 4.93
CA LEU A 23 3.17 1.78 4.45
C LEU A 23 2.62 2.65 5.59
N ARG A 24 2.23 2.04 6.72
CA ARG A 24 1.89 2.77 7.95
C ARG A 24 3.02 3.68 8.42
N LYS A 25 4.28 3.23 8.32
CA LYS A 25 5.44 4.03 8.68
C LYS A 25 5.68 5.18 7.70
N ALA A 26 5.58 4.94 6.39
CA ALA A 26 5.72 5.97 5.36
C ALA A 26 4.68 7.07 5.57
N LEU A 27 3.41 6.73 5.76
CA LEU A 27 2.34 7.68 6.06
C LEU A 27 2.65 8.55 7.29
N ARG A 28 3.10 7.93 8.39
CA ARG A 28 3.48 8.67 9.61
C ARG A 28 4.66 9.61 9.39
N VAL A 29 5.61 9.27 8.54
CA VAL A 29 6.73 10.16 8.18
C VAL A 29 6.21 11.35 7.40
N THR A 30 5.33 11.13 6.42
CA THR A 30 4.71 12.19 5.62
C THR A 30 3.87 13.13 6.50
N GLN A 31 3.04 12.60 7.40
CA GLN A 31 2.25 13.42 8.35
C GLN A 31 3.16 14.28 9.24
N LYS A 32 4.23 13.72 9.80
CA LYS A 32 5.19 14.47 10.62
C LYS A 32 5.91 15.57 9.84
N ALA A 33 6.19 15.34 8.55
CA ALA A 33 6.81 16.35 7.70
C ALA A 33 5.87 17.53 7.47
N ILE A 34 4.56 17.29 7.38
CA ILE A 34 3.54 18.35 7.32
C ILE A 34 3.48 19.13 8.64
N ASP A 35 3.36 18.41 9.77
CA ASP A 35 3.20 19.01 11.10
C ASP A 35 4.40 19.88 11.52
N ALA A 36 5.60 19.55 11.04
CA ALA A 36 6.84 20.24 11.37
C ALA A 36 7.03 21.59 10.62
N GLY A 37 6.13 21.98 9.71
CA GLY A 37 6.39 23.03 8.72
C GLY A 37 6.73 24.43 9.27
N ASP A 38 7.97 24.87 9.02
CA ASP A 38 8.37 26.29 8.90
C ASP A 38 8.62 26.59 7.39
N PRO A 39 7.92 27.57 6.78
CA PRO A 39 7.97 27.85 5.34
C PRO A 39 9.31 28.38 4.79
N ALA A 40 10.36 28.52 5.61
CA ALA A 40 11.60 29.20 5.22
C ALA A 40 12.76 28.31 4.68
N GLU A 41 12.68 26.98 4.69
CA GLU A 41 13.85 26.10 4.42
C GLU A 41 13.54 24.84 3.57
N PRO A 42 14.56 24.09 3.08
CA PRO A 42 14.51 22.81 2.32
C PRO A 42 13.41 21.77 2.65
N ALA A 43 12.71 21.91 3.77
CA ALA A 43 11.59 21.11 4.22
C ALA A 43 10.43 20.99 3.22
N ALA A 44 10.17 22.00 2.38
CA ALA A 44 9.12 21.92 1.35
C ALA A 44 9.44 20.86 0.27
N ARG A 45 10.72 20.72 -0.11
CA ARG A 45 11.17 19.71 -1.08
C ARG A 45 11.10 18.30 -0.49
N ASP A 46 11.42 18.16 0.79
CA ASP A 46 11.35 16.87 1.48
C ASP A 46 9.89 16.44 1.66
N LEU A 47 8.97 17.36 1.95
CA LEU A 47 7.53 17.07 2.00
C LEU A 47 7.00 16.54 0.66
N LEU A 48 7.35 17.20 -0.45
CA LEU A 48 6.98 16.71 -1.80
C LEU A 48 7.51 15.29 -2.03
N LEU A 49 8.78 15.04 -1.70
CA LEU A 49 9.39 13.72 -1.83
C LEU A 49 8.65 12.66 -1.01
N PHE A 50 8.27 12.96 0.23
CA PHE A 50 7.54 12.03 1.09
C PHE A 50 6.12 11.77 0.60
N CYS A 51 5.39 12.79 0.13
CA CYS A 51 4.06 12.61 -0.44
C CYS A 51 4.11 11.75 -1.70
N HIS A 52 5.00 12.07 -2.65
CA HIS A 52 5.15 11.29 -3.88
C HIS A 52 5.57 9.85 -3.59
N GLY A 53 6.59 9.65 -2.75
CA GLY A 53 7.07 8.31 -2.41
C GLY A 53 6.02 7.47 -1.70
N PHE A 54 5.22 8.07 -0.81
CA PHE A 54 4.09 7.38 -0.19
C PHE A 54 2.99 7.01 -1.20
N CYS A 55 2.60 7.94 -2.08
CA CYS A 55 1.60 7.69 -3.12
C CYS A 55 2.05 6.57 -4.07
N GLU A 56 3.29 6.60 -4.53
CA GLU A 56 3.86 5.60 -5.43
C GLU A 56 3.91 4.22 -4.76
N ALA A 57 4.39 4.16 -3.52
CA ALA A 57 4.47 2.92 -2.76
C ALA A 57 3.09 2.27 -2.52
N LEU A 58 2.10 3.05 -2.07
CA LEU A 58 0.77 2.52 -1.79
C LEU A 58 0.03 2.12 -3.07
N THR A 59 0.21 2.89 -4.15
CA THR A 59 -0.35 2.54 -5.47
C THR A 59 0.26 1.24 -6.00
N GLY A 60 1.59 1.13 -5.97
CA GLY A 60 2.29 -0.08 -6.45
C GLY A 60 1.95 -1.33 -5.65
N HIS A 61 1.73 -1.20 -4.34
CA HIS A 61 1.27 -2.29 -3.48
C HIS A 61 -0.12 -2.80 -3.90
N HIS A 62 -1.13 -1.93 -3.95
CA HIS A 62 -2.49 -2.34 -4.31
C HIS A 62 -2.58 -2.85 -5.76
N GLU A 63 -1.84 -2.23 -6.69
CA GLU A 63 -1.81 -2.73 -8.07
C GLU A 63 -1.16 -4.11 -8.17
N GLY A 64 -0.13 -4.39 -7.38
CA GLY A 64 0.47 -5.73 -7.31
C GLY A 64 -0.52 -6.77 -6.79
N GLU A 65 -1.30 -6.41 -5.76
CA GLU A 65 -2.32 -7.31 -5.23
C GLU A 65 -3.45 -7.57 -6.22
N ASP A 66 -3.97 -6.51 -6.87
CA ASP A 66 -5.03 -6.62 -7.87
C ASP A 66 -4.61 -7.47 -9.08
N ARG A 67 -3.35 -7.33 -9.53
CA ARG A 67 -2.86 -8.00 -10.74
C ARG A 67 -2.36 -9.41 -10.49
N GLU A 68 -1.74 -9.66 -9.34
CA GLU A 68 -1.03 -10.92 -9.05
C GLU A 68 -1.68 -11.70 -7.90
N LEU A 69 -1.82 -11.09 -6.72
CA LEU A 69 -2.24 -11.80 -5.51
C LEU A 69 -3.70 -12.25 -5.57
N PHE A 70 -4.61 -11.34 -5.84
CA PHE A 70 -6.04 -11.58 -5.82
C PHE A 70 -6.47 -12.60 -6.87
N PRO A 71 -5.96 -12.58 -8.12
CA PRO A 71 -6.21 -13.66 -9.08
C PRO A 71 -5.70 -15.02 -8.61
N ALA A 72 -4.57 -15.08 -7.91
CA ALA A 72 -4.05 -16.33 -7.35
C ALA A 72 -4.96 -16.87 -6.23
N ILE A 73 -5.42 -15.97 -5.33
CA ILE A 73 -6.37 -16.33 -4.27
C ILE A 73 -7.71 -16.76 -4.87
N ASP A 74 -8.27 -16.06 -5.86
CA ASP A 74 -9.54 -16.44 -6.49
C ASP A 74 -9.50 -17.84 -7.12
N ARG A 75 -8.37 -18.20 -7.75
CA ARG A 75 -8.18 -19.54 -8.32
C ARG A 75 -8.10 -20.63 -7.24
N ALA A 76 -7.41 -20.37 -6.14
CA ALA A 76 -7.20 -21.35 -5.07
C ALA A 76 -8.38 -21.42 -4.08
N HIS A 77 -9.06 -20.30 -3.86
CA HIS A 77 -10.11 -20.06 -2.88
C HIS A 77 -11.31 -19.30 -3.49
N PRO A 78 -12.08 -19.93 -4.42
CA PRO A 78 -13.23 -19.31 -5.09
C PRO A 78 -14.30 -18.74 -4.14
N GLU A 79 -14.38 -19.24 -2.91
CA GLU A 79 -15.26 -18.76 -1.85
C GLU A 79 -14.94 -17.33 -1.38
N LEU A 80 -13.73 -16.83 -1.64
CA LEU A 80 -13.28 -15.48 -1.25
C LEU A 80 -13.57 -14.41 -2.30
N ARG A 81 -14.16 -14.73 -3.45
CA ARG A 81 -14.49 -13.78 -4.54
C ARG A 81 -15.15 -12.50 -4.07
N GLU A 82 -16.13 -12.62 -3.18
CA GLU A 82 -16.82 -11.45 -2.65
C GLU A 82 -15.90 -10.60 -1.77
N THR A 83 -15.02 -11.23 -0.97
CA THR A 83 -14.03 -10.53 -0.16
C THR A 83 -13.01 -9.81 -1.04
N ILE A 84 -12.50 -10.47 -2.08
CA ILE A 84 -11.58 -9.87 -3.07
C ILE A 84 -12.23 -8.65 -3.74
N ARG A 85 -13.46 -8.79 -4.23
CA ARG A 85 -14.21 -7.68 -4.84
C ARG A 85 -14.42 -6.50 -3.88
N TYR A 86 -14.53 -6.73 -2.57
CA TYR A 86 -14.57 -5.64 -1.59
C TYR A 86 -13.20 -4.97 -1.41
N LEU A 87 -12.11 -5.73 -1.40
CA LEU A 87 -10.75 -5.20 -1.33
C LEU A 87 -10.41 -4.35 -2.57
N GLU A 88 -10.74 -4.82 -3.78
CA GLU A 88 -10.57 -4.06 -5.03
C GLU A 88 -11.36 -2.73 -5.03
N GLN A 89 -12.53 -2.72 -4.39
CA GLN A 89 -13.31 -1.48 -4.20
C GLN A 89 -12.62 -0.51 -3.24
N ASP A 90 -12.05 -1.03 -2.14
CA ASP A 90 -11.24 -0.21 -1.24
C ASP A 90 -10.00 0.34 -1.96
N HIS A 91 -9.31 -0.47 -2.78
CA HIS A 91 -8.18 -0.04 -3.61
C HIS A 91 -8.57 1.10 -4.55
N SER A 92 -9.72 0.97 -5.22
CA SER A 92 -10.24 2.02 -6.10
C SER A 92 -10.53 3.32 -5.34
N MET A 93 -11.10 3.24 -4.13
CA MET A 93 -11.37 4.40 -3.29
C MET A 93 -10.08 5.06 -2.80
N ILE A 94 -9.12 4.27 -2.34
CA ILE A 94 -7.81 4.77 -1.88
C ILE A 94 -7.06 5.41 -3.05
N GLY A 95 -7.07 4.79 -4.24
CA GLY A 95 -6.48 5.35 -5.45
C GLY A 95 -7.06 6.72 -5.81
N TYR A 96 -8.38 6.91 -5.68
CA TYR A 96 -9.01 8.22 -5.86
C TYR A 96 -8.50 9.26 -4.84
N LEU A 97 -8.37 8.89 -3.57
CA LEU A 97 -7.86 9.78 -2.52
C LEU A 97 -6.39 10.14 -2.74
N LEU A 98 -5.56 9.19 -3.16
CA LEU A 98 -4.16 9.40 -3.52
C LEU A 98 -4.03 10.36 -4.72
N GLY A 99 -4.88 10.21 -5.74
CA GLY A 99 -4.94 11.15 -6.85
C GLY A 99 -5.29 12.58 -6.40
N GLY A 100 -6.21 12.71 -5.44
CA GLY A 100 -6.55 13.99 -4.81
C GLY A 100 -5.37 14.61 -4.06
N LEU A 101 -4.64 13.83 -3.27
CA LEU A 101 -3.43 14.28 -2.57
C LEU A 101 -2.35 14.72 -3.58
N GLN A 102 -2.14 13.93 -4.63
CA GLN A 102 -1.14 14.24 -5.66
C GLN A 102 -1.47 15.55 -6.38
N ALA A 103 -2.74 15.76 -6.74
CA ALA A 103 -3.18 17.00 -7.35
C ALA A 103 -3.02 18.22 -6.40
N ALA A 104 -3.25 18.05 -5.10
CA ALA A 104 -3.04 19.10 -4.11
C ALA A 104 -1.54 19.45 -3.97
N VAL A 105 -0.69 18.43 -3.99
CA VAL A 105 0.78 18.57 -4.02
C VAL A 105 1.23 19.36 -5.26
N ASP A 106 0.76 18.98 -6.44
CA ASP A 106 1.13 19.62 -7.72
C ASP A 106 0.69 21.09 -7.79
N GLN A 107 -0.39 21.43 -7.07
CA GLN A 107 -0.91 22.80 -6.94
C GLN A 107 -0.26 23.60 -5.80
N ALA A 108 0.74 23.04 -5.11
CA ALA A 108 1.39 23.64 -3.95
C ALA A 108 0.39 24.06 -2.85
N ALA A 109 -0.56 23.17 -2.54
CA ALA A 109 -1.52 23.37 -1.46
C ALA A 109 -0.83 23.62 -0.11
N THR A 110 -1.57 24.24 0.81
CA THR A 110 -1.04 24.53 2.15
C THR A 110 -0.76 23.25 2.93
N PRO A 111 0.18 23.25 3.89
CA PRO A 111 0.40 22.10 4.77
C PRO A 111 -0.89 21.65 5.48
N GLU A 112 -1.74 22.59 5.88
CA GLU A 112 -3.03 22.28 6.51
C GLU A 112 -3.95 21.46 5.58
N ASP A 113 -4.04 21.84 4.31
CA ASP A 113 -4.87 21.13 3.34
C ASP A 113 -4.29 19.75 3.00
N LEU A 114 -2.98 19.65 2.82
CA LEU A 114 -2.29 18.36 2.65
C LEU A 114 -2.49 17.44 3.87
N GLY A 115 -2.50 18.00 5.08
CA GLY A 115 -2.81 17.28 6.32
C GLY A 115 -4.20 16.65 6.28
N LYS A 116 -5.23 17.40 5.85
CA LYS A 116 -6.61 16.87 5.71
C LYS A 116 -6.69 15.71 4.72
N HIS A 117 -5.95 15.77 3.61
CA HIS A 117 -5.87 14.66 2.66
C HIS A 117 -5.26 13.41 3.32
N LEU A 118 -4.12 13.56 4.02
CA LEU A 118 -3.46 12.44 4.69
C LEU A 118 -4.29 11.85 5.84
N GLU A 119 -5.04 12.66 6.59
CA GLU A 119 -5.95 12.16 7.61
C GLU A 119 -7.05 11.27 7.01
N GLY A 120 -7.66 11.71 5.90
CA GLY A 120 -8.66 10.93 5.18
C GLY A 120 -8.11 9.60 4.66
N ILE A 121 -6.92 9.63 4.04
CA ILE A 121 -6.22 8.42 3.57
C ILE A 121 -5.90 7.51 4.76
N SER A 122 -5.38 8.05 5.86
CA SER A 122 -5.01 7.28 7.05
C SER A 122 -6.19 6.50 7.63
N ALA A 123 -7.37 7.11 7.69
CA ALA A 123 -8.55 6.50 8.27
C ALA A 123 -9.03 5.30 7.45
N ILE A 124 -9.08 5.45 6.12
CA ILE A 124 -9.50 4.35 5.22
C ILE A 124 -8.44 3.25 5.18
N MET A 125 -7.15 3.62 5.03
CA MET A 125 -6.04 2.67 4.94
C MET A 125 -5.96 1.76 6.17
N GLU A 126 -6.13 2.29 7.39
CA GLU A 126 -6.09 1.45 8.60
C GLU A 126 -7.27 0.47 8.67
N SER A 127 -8.47 0.90 8.26
CA SER A 127 -9.62 0.00 8.17
C SER A 127 -9.40 -1.11 7.15
N HIS A 128 -8.87 -0.73 5.97
CA HIS A 128 -8.58 -1.61 4.85
C HIS A 128 -7.55 -2.68 5.22
N PHE A 129 -6.33 -2.29 5.64
CA PHE A 129 -5.28 -3.25 6.01
C PHE A 129 -5.73 -4.21 7.11
N ARG A 130 -6.44 -3.71 8.13
CA ARG A 130 -6.97 -4.60 9.18
C ARG A 130 -8.00 -5.58 8.62
N TYR A 131 -8.83 -5.18 7.67
CA TYR A 131 -9.83 -6.06 7.06
C TYR A 131 -9.15 -7.13 6.22
N GLU A 132 -8.23 -6.74 5.36
CA GLU A 132 -7.47 -7.65 4.52
C GLU A 132 -6.69 -8.66 5.37
N GLU A 133 -5.90 -8.20 6.34
CA GLU A 133 -5.11 -9.09 7.19
C GLU A 133 -6.00 -10.11 7.92
N ARG A 134 -7.17 -9.68 8.41
CA ARG A 134 -8.13 -10.61 9.05
C ARG A 134 -8.70 -11.65 8.10
N LYS A 135 -8.81 -11.33 6.81
CA LYS A 135 -9.46 -12.19 5.82
C LYS A 135 -8.47 -13.10 5.11
N LEU A 136 -7.27 -12.62 4.83
CA LEU A 136 -6.37 -13.26 3.89
C LEU A 136 -5.15 -13.92 4.56
N LEU A 137 -4.69 -13.51 5.75
CA LEU A 137 -3.43 -14.05 6.28
C LEU A 137 -3.42 -15.59 6.43
N SER A 138 -4.51 -16.20 6.93
CA SER A 138 -4.59 -17.66 7.04
C SER A 138 -4.60 -18.37 5.68
N VAL A 139 -5.08 -17.68 4.64
CA VAL A 139 -5.08 -18.18 3.27
C VAL A 139 -3.65 -18.11 2.72
N LEU A 140 -2.99 -16.97 2.93
CA LEU A 140 -1.61 -16.72 2.52
C LEU A 140 -0.59 -17.66 3.18
N ASP A 141 -0.85 -18.17 4.39
CA ASP A 141 -0.02 -19.19 5.05
C ASP A 141 0.11 -20.50 4.24
N THR A 142 -0.84 -20.75 3.33
CA THR A 142 -0.92 -21.98 2.54
C THR A 142 -0.91 -21.74 1.03
N LEU A 143 -0.90 -20.47 0.60
CA LEU A 143 -0.93 -20.10 -0.80
C LEU A 143 0.40 -20.47 -1.48
N THR A 144 0.31 -21.22 -2.57
CA THR A 144 1.44 -21.46 -3.46
C THR A 144 1.32 -20.51 -4.66
N LEU A 145 2.22 -19.54 -4.72
CA LEU A 145 2.30 -18.55 -5.80
C LEU A 145 3.76 -18.46 -6.26
N ASP A 146 3.98 -18.64 -7.55
CA ASP A 146 5.28 -18.52 -8.21
C ASP A 146 5.41 -17.12 -8.80
N ALA A 147 5.79 -16.16 -7.95
CA ALA A 147 5.96 -14.75 -8.29
C ALA A 147 6.97 -14.12 -7.33
N GLU A 148 7.58 -13.01 -7.73
CA GLU A 148 8.48 -12.27 -6.84
C GLU A 148 7.71 -11.38 -5.87
N VAL A 149 8.22 -11.22 -4.64
CA VAL A 149 7.56 -10.40 -3.61
C VAL A 149 7.29 -8.97 -4.09
N GLY A 150 8.21 -8.39 -4.87
CA GLY A 150 8.07 -7.03 -5.40
C GLY A 150 7.01 -6.90 -6.51
N GLU A 151 6.64 -7.98 -7.18
CA GLU A 151 5.55 -7.99 -8.16
C GLU A 151 4.19 -8.06 -7.44
N VAL A 152 4.12 -8.86 -6.36
CA VAL A 152 2.89 -9.09 -5.59
C VAL A 152 2.56 -7.95 -4.65
N PHE A 153 3.56 -7.38 -3.96
CA PHE A 153 3.37 -6.36 -2.93
C PHE A 153 3.99 -5.00 -3.28
N GLY A 154 4.49 -4.83 -4.50
CA GLY A 154 5.09 -3.59 -4.97
C GLY A 154 6.51 -3.32 -4.46
N PRO A 155 7.15 -2.23 -4.95
CA PRO A 155 8.53 -1.89 -4.64
C PRO A 155 8.64 -1.21 -3.25
N LEU A 156 8.70 -2.01 -2.19
CA LEU A 156 8.74 -1.53 -0.80
C LEU A 156 9.87 -2.12 0.05
#